data_AF-A0A7H8K169-F1
#
_entry.id   AF-A0A7H8K169-F1
#
_cell.length_a   1.000
_cell.length_b   1.000
_cell.length_c   1.000
_cell.angle_alpha   90.00
_cell.angle_beta   90.00
_cell.angle_gamma   90.00
#
_symmetry.space_group_name_H-M   'P 1'
#
loop_
_entity.id
_entity.type
_entity.pdbx_description
1 polymer ?
#
loop_
_entity_poly.entity_id
_entity_poly.type
_entity_poly.pdbx_seq_one_letter_code
_entity_poly.pdbx_strand_id
1 'polypeptide(L)'
;MSKATKAEAVYTAIEEAAGLLDIPCSRQKVLSVLSAFGGGVSQESVVVLAMAGGERHSGDIDYNFTVPTEVGDPYDIAVANGWIEATDHPVSRVLPEIVESSPVTFYGVESGVVGGFKKTYVFFPLDNLGKLSTLAALPSMPPSVAEHARTFAAAGLDNRVSIVGIDYISRTVNIYFMAGSLEEKTALSMLADTDLPVPGAPLLEFIQKSFSVYPTFGWDSAQVHRICFSVVSPDQAAYPTTLHPEIAHFAHNAPHEYEGARVLVYGATVARGEEYHKLGVYFRRPPAFWNNLPLAATFEKLVADQQNTA
;
A
#
# COMPACT_ATOMS: atom_id res chain seq x y z
N MET A 1 -15.01 22.28 -13.24
CA MET A 1 -13.82 21.62 -13.83
C MET A 1 -14.20 20.22 -14.27
N SER A 2 -13.90 19.82 -15.51
CA SER A 2 -14.41 18.57 -16.12
C SER A 2 -13.63 17.34 -15.63
N LYS A 3 -14.26 16.14 -15.67
CA LYS A 3 -13.61 14.87 -15.25
C LYS A 3 -12.29 14.60 -16.00
N ALA A 4 -12.27 14.88 -17.31
CA ALA A 4 -11.06 14.78 -18.13
C ALA A 4 -9.87 15.55 -17.54
N THR A 5 -10.09 16.79 -17.04
CA THR A 5 -9.00 17.59 -16.45
C THR A 5 -8.41 16.98 -15.17
N LYS A 6 -9.15 16.13 -14.43
CA LYS A 6 -8.65 15.51 -13.19
C LYS A 6 -7.76 14.30 -13.44
N ALA A 7 -8.19 13.41 -14.35
CA ALA A 7 -7.39 12.27 -14.77
C ALA A 7 -6.10 12.72 -15.47
N GLU A 8 -6.18 13.79 -16.25
CA GLU A 8 -5.03 14.41 -16.90
C GLU A 8 -4.00 14.96 -15.90
N ALA A 9 -4.43 15.69 -14.86
CA ALA A 9 -3.52 16.18 -13.82
C ALA A 9 -2.81 15.03 -13.08
N VAL A 10 -3.53 13.96 -12.76
CA VAL A 10 -2.94 12.76 -12.14
C VAL A 10 -1.99 12.06 -13.10
N TYR A 11 -2.35 11.96 -14.38
CA TYR A 11 -1.45 11.42 -15.41
C TYR A 11 -0.15 12.21 -15.52
N THR A 12 -0.20 13.54 -15.58
CA THR A 12 1.01 14.37 -15.66
C THR A 12 1.93 14.12 -14.47
N ALA A 13 1.38 14.00 -13.26
CA ALA A 13 2.16 13.68 -12.07
C ALA A 13 2.77 12.27 -12.12
N ILE A 14 2.05 11.28 -12.66
CA ILE A 14 2.57 9.93 -12.86
C ILE A 14 3.71 9.92 -13.90
N GLU A 15 3.53 10.63 -15.01
CA GLU A 15 4.55 10.78 -16.07
C GLU A 15 5.81 11.47 -15.54
N GLU A 16 5.65 12.55 -14.78
CA GLU A 16 6.76 13.25 -14.11
C GLU A 16 7.51 12.32 -13.14
N ALA A 17 6.77 11.60 -12.29
CA ALA A 17 7.36 10.68 -11.33
C ALA A 17 8.08 9.50 -11.99
N ALA A 18 7.53 8.95 -13.07
CA ALA A 18 8.20 7.92 -13.86
C ALA A 18 9.49 8.46 -14.52
N GLY A 19 9.45 9.71 -14.97
CA GLY A 19 10.60 10.41 -15.54
C GLY A 19 11.76 10.63 -14.56
N LEU A 20 11.50 10.74 -13.25
CA LEU A 20 12.55 10.80 -12.23
C LEU A 20 13.44 9.56 -12.20
N LEU A 21 12.95 8.43 -12.71
CA LEU A 21 13.63 7.15 -12.72
C LEU A 21 13.89 6.62 -14.14
N ASP A 22 13.76 7.49 -15.15
CA ASP A 22 13.89 7.14 -16.57
C ASP A 22 12.96 5.99 -17.03
N ILE A 23 11.78 5.88 -16.43
CA ILE A 23 10.81 4.82 -16.73
C ILE A 23 9.82 5.32 -17.80
N PRO A 24 9.60 4.57 -18.90
CA PRO A 24 8.63 4.96 -19.91
C PRO A 24 7.20 4.87 -19.38
N CYS A 25 6.43 5.95 -19.53
CA CYS A 25 5.03 6.01 -19.13
C CYS A 25 4.11 6.00 -20.35
N SER A 26 3.21 5.02 -20.44
CA SER A 26 2.25 4.96 -21.55
C SER A 26 0.99 5.76 -21.23
N ARG A 27 0.85 6.92 -21.86
CA ARG A 27 -0.34 7.78 -21.73
C ARG A 27 -1.66 7.05 -21.88
N GLN A 28 -1.80 6.29 -22.96
CA GLN A 28 -3.03 5.57 -23.25
C GLN A 28 -3.36 4.54 -22.17
N LYS A 29 -2.37 3.74 -21.73
CA LYS A 29 -2.58 2.73 -20.69
C LYS A 29 -2.99 3.39 -19.37
N VAL A 30 -2.23 4.39 -18.92
CA VAL A 30 -2.47 5.04 -17.62
C VAL A 30 -3.83 5.75 -17.61
N LEU A 31 -4.13 6.56 -18.63
CA LEU A 31 -5.42 7.27 -18.71
C LEU A 31 -6.61 6.31 -18.83
N SER A 32 -6.44 5.13 -19.45
CA SER A 32 -7.50 4.12 -19.51
C SER A 32 -7.90 3.66 -18.10
N VAL A 33 -6.91 3.44 -17.22
CA VAL A 33 -7.14 3.02 -15.84
C VAL A 33 -7.73 4.16 -15.02
N LEU A 34 -7.15 5.36 -15.10
CA LEU A 34 -7.59 6.52 -14.32
C LEU A 34 -9.03 6.96 -14.63
N SER A 35 -9.59 6.56 -15.77
CA SER A 35 -10.91 7.02 -16.24
C SER A 35 -12.04 6.01 -16.04
N ALA A 36 -11.76 4.75 -15.71
CA ALA A 36 -12.75 3.66 -15.82
C ALA A 36 -13.78 3.57 -14.68
N PHE A 37 -13.46 4.09 -13.49
CA PHE A 37 -14.25 3.82 -12.27
C PHE A 37 -15.34 4.88 -12.04
N GLY A 38 -16.56 4.65 -12.53
CA GLY A 38 -17.78 5.50 -12.32
C GLY A 38 -17.73 6.95 -12.83
N GLY A 39 -16.55 7.42 -13.24
CA GLY A 39 -16.24 8.82 -13.52
C GLY A 39 -14.74 9.15 -13.48
N GLY A 40 -13.91 8.17 -13.09
CA GLY A 40 -12.47 8.28 -13.01
C GLY A 40 -11.99 8.82 -11.67
N VAL A 41 -10.67 8.99 -11.55
CA VAL A 41 -10.03 9.59 -10.38
C VAL A 41 -10.62 10.96 -10.06
N SER A 42 -11.01 11.17 -8.80
CA SER A 42 -11.70 12.38 -8.36
C SER A 42 -10.81 13.25 -7.46
N GLN A 43 -11.30 14.42 -7.07
CA GLN A 43 -10.60 15.28 -6.09
C GLN A 43 -10.66 14.69 -4.67
N GLU A 44 -11.60 13.77 -4.42
CA GLU A 44 -11.72 13.04 -3.16
C GLU A 44 -10.95 11.71 -3.20
N SER A 45 -10.28 11.39 -4.31
CA SER A 45 -9.41 10.23 -4.38
C SER A 45 -8.09 10.54 -3.68
N VAL A 46 -7.63 9.65 -2.81
CA VAL A 46 -6.22 9.63 -2.39
C VAL A 46 -5.41 9.14 -3.57
N VAL A 47 -4.24 9.74 -3.84
CA VAL A 47 -3.33 9.27 -4.89
C VAL A 47 -1.93 9.14 -4.32
N VAL A 48 -1.33 7.96 -4.44
CA VAL A 48 0.03 7.66 -3.97
C VAL A 48 0.86 7.12 -5.13
N LEU A 49 2.03 7.73 -5.34
CA LEU A 49 3.05 7.30 -6.29
C LEU A 49 4.07 6.46 -5.53
N ALA A 50 4.28 5.21 -5.93
CA ALA A 50 5.07 4.25 -5.18
C ALA A 50 6.17 3.61 -6.03
N MET A 51 7.33 3.42 -5.42
CA MET A 51 8.49 2.80 -6.03
C MET A 51 9.19 1.86 -5.03
N ALA A 52 10.01 0.94 -5.53
CA ALA A 52 10.86 0.07 -4.73
C ALA A 52 12.32 0.17 -5.18
N GLY A 53 13.25 0.21 -4.22
CA GLY A 53 14.68 0.37 -4.47
C GLY A 53 15.35 -0.95 -4.87
N GLY A 54 16.49 -0.84 -5.54
CA GLY A 54 17.31 -1.94 -6.03
C GLY A 54 17.01 -2.35 -7.47
N GLU A 55 18.02 -2.89 -8.15
CA GLU A 55 17.98 -3.24 -9.58
C GLU A 55 16.82 -4.18 -9.93
N ARG A 56 16.48 -5.14 -9.04
CA ARG A 56 15.39 -6.10 -9.24
C ARG A 56 14.02 -5.44 -9.36
N HIS A 57 13.85 -4.28 -8.75
CA HIS A 57 12.58 -3.54 -8.72
C HIS A 57 12.60 -2.32 -9.64
N SER A 58 13.67 -2.15 -10.41
CA SER A 58 13.78 -1.10 -11.43
C SER A 58 12.88 -1.40 -12.63
N GLY A 59 12.52 -0.34 -13.37
CA GLY A 59 11.78 -0.45 -14.63
C GLY A 59 10.26 -0.32 -14.52
N ASP A 60 9.71 -0.12 -13.31
CA ASP A 60 8.31 0.27 -13.13
C ASP A 60 8.12 1.12 -11.87
N ILE A 61 7.09 1.96 -11.85
CA ILE A 61 6.55 2.57 -10.64
C ILE A 61 5.05 2.33 -10.60
N ASP A 62 4.53 2.23 -9.38
CA ASP A 62 3.13 2.03 -9.13
C ASP A 62 2.43 3.35 -8.84
N TYR A 63 1.21 3.50 -9.35
CA TYR A 63 0.29 4.53 -8.90
C TYR A 63 -0.94 3.88 -8.28
N ASN A 64 -1.31 4.41 -7.13
CA ASN A 64 -2.40 3.93 -6.31
C ASN A 64 -3.43 5.05 -6.20
N PHE A 65 -4.71 4.71 -6.35
CA PHE A 65 -5.76 5.68 -6.08
C PHE A 65 -7.01 5.05 -5.49
N THR A 66 -7.73 5.82 -4.67
CA THR A 66 -8.99 5.36 -4.08
C THR A 66 -10.18 5.67 -4.97
N VAL A 67 -11.15 4.77 -4.95
CA VAL A 67 -12.44 4.87 -5.65
C VAL A 67 -13.58 4.52 -4.70
N PRO A 68 -14.73 5.20 -4.79
CA PRO A 68 -15.83 4.97 -3.86
C PRO A 68 -16.53 3.63 -4.17
N THR A 69 -17.19 3.00 -3.20
CA THR A 69 -17.71 1.63 -3.36
C THR A 69 -18.85 1.52 -4.38
N GLU A 70 -19.54 2.63 -4.65
CA GLU A 70 -20.66 2.74 -5.59
C GLU A 70 -20.22 2.54 -7.05
N VAL A 71 -18.92 2.53 -7.35
CA VAL A 71 -18.43 2.22 -8.70
C VAL A 71 -18.61 0.75 -9.07
N GLY A 72 -18.84 -0.14 -8.08
CA GLY A 72 -18.83 -1.59 -8.26
C GLY A 72 -17.47 -2.22 -7.95
N ASP A 73 -17.34 -3.53 -8.18
CA ASP A 73 -16.11 -4.29 -7.93
C ASP A 73 -14.99 -3.85 -8.90
N PRO A 74 -13.86 -3.31 -8.40
CA PRO A 74 -12.76 -2.88 -9.26
C PRO A 74 -12.10 -4.02 -10.04
N TYR A 75 -12.16 -5.27 -9.57
CA TYR A 75 -11.67 -6.43 -10.31
C TYR A 75 -12.54 -6.71 -11.54
N ASP A 76 -13.87 -6.72 -11.37
CA ASP A 76 -14.80 -6.92 -12.49
C ASP A 76 -14.65 -5.82 -13.55
N ILE A 77 -14.44 -4.57 -13.11
CA ILE A 77 -14.13 -3.45 -14.02
C ILE A 77 -12.82 -3.71 -14.78
N ALA A 78 -11.78 -4.18 -14.11
CA ALA A 78 -10.49 -4.46 -14.75
C ALA A 78 -10.58 -5.60 -15.78
N VAL A 79 -11.34 -6.66 -15.46
CA VAL A 79 -11.65 -7.75 -16.39
C VAL A 79 -12.44 -7.25 -17.59
N ALA A 80 -13.48 -6.45 -17.37
CA ALA A 80 -14.32 -5.91 -18.44
C ALA A 80 -13.55 -4.99 -19.41
N ASN A 81 -12.51 -4.31 -18.92
CA ASN A 81 -11.62 -3.48 -19.75
C ASN A 81 -10.45 -4.28 -20.37
N GLY A 82 -10.33 -5.57 -20.10
CA GLY A 82 -9.30 -6.44 -20.65
C GLY A 82 -7.89 -6.16 -20.12
N TRP A 83 -7.76 -5.55 -18.94
CA TRP A 83 -6.45 -5.31 -18.33
C TRP A 83 -5.88 -6.56 -17.66
N ILE A 84 -6.77 -7.40 -17.14
CA ILE A 84 -6.45 -8.71 -16.58
C ILE A 84 -7.46 -9.72 -17.08
N GLU A 85 -7.04 -10.99 -17.15
CA GLU A 85 -7.92 -12.09 -17.53
C GLU A 85 -8.82 -12.48 -16.35
N ALA A 86 -10.08 -12.80 -16.64
CA ALA A 86 -10.95 -13.43 -15.66
C ALA A 86 -10.34 -14.78 -15.20
N THR A 87 -10.49 -15.10 -13.92
CA THR A 87 -9.97 -16.35 -13.36
C THR A 87 -10.95 -17.02 -12.40
N ASP A 88 -10.98 -18.35 -12.43
CA ASP A 88 -11.67 -19.20 -11.46
C ASP A 88 -10.88 -19.37 -10.15
N HIS A 89 -9.63 -18.90 -10.12
CA HIS A 89 -8.78 -18.93 -8.93
C HIS A 89 -9.41 -18.14 -7.77
N PRO A 90 -9.34 -18.60 -6.51
CA PRO A 90 -10.00 -17.95 -5.37
C PRO A 90 -9.73 -16.46 -5.20
N VAL A 91 -8.57 -15.96 -5.67
CA VAL A 91 -8.21 -14.53 -5.64
C VAL A 91 -9.31 -13.61 -6.19
N SER A 92 -10.08 -14.05 -7.20
CA SER A 92 -11.18 -13.26 -7.79
C SER A 92 -12.40 -13.11 -6.89
N ARG A 93 -12.53 -13.96 -5.86
CA ARG A 93 -13.66 -13.99 -4.93
C ARG A 93 -13.36 -13.33 -3.58
N VAL A 94 -12.09 -13.03 -3.28
CA VAL A 94 -11.70 -12.45 -1.99
C VAL A 94 -12.37 -11.09 -1.75
N LEU A 95 -12.37 -10.19 -2.74
CA LEU A 95 -12.97 -8.87 -2.59
C LEU A 95 -14.48 -8.94 -2.28
N PRO A 96 -15.32 -9.61 -3.10
CA PRO A 96 -16.76 -9.67 -2.82
C PRO A 96 -17.08 -10.35 -1.48
N GLU A 97 -16.32 -11.38 -1.08
CA GLU A 97 -16.49 -12.03 0.24
C GLU A 97 -16.15 -11.08 1.42
N ILE A 98 -15.15 -10.20 1.27
CA ILE A 98 -14.85 -9.18 2.28
C ILE A 98 -16.01 -8.18 2.38
N VAL A 99 -16.54 -7.72 1.24
CA VAL A 99 -17.65 -6.75 1.20
C VAL A 99 -18.93 -7.34 1.81
N GLU A 100 -19.19 -8.64 1.62
CA GLU A 100 -20.35 -9.32 2.24
C GLU A 100 -20.19 -9.47 3.75
N SER A 101 -18.97 -9.70 4.23
CA SER A 101 -18.69 -10.02 5.64
C SER A 101 -18.37 -8.80 6.51
N SER A 102 -18.01 -7.66 5.92
CA SER A 102 -17.45 -6.52 6.65
C SER A 102 -17.84 -5.17 6.04
N PRO A 103 -17.93 -4.09 6.85
CA PRO A 103 -18.09 -2.75 6.32
C PRO A 103 -16.82 -2.30 5.57
N VAL A 104 -17.02 -1.71 4.39
CA VAL A 104 -15.95 -1.18 3.53
C VAL A 104 -16.23 0.30 3.27
N THR A 105 -15.21 1.15 3.43
CA THR A 105 -15.35 2.60 3.21
C THR A 105 -15.13 2.98 1.76
N PHE A 106 -14.09 2.43 1.12
CA PHE A 106 -13.77 2.65 -0.28
C PHE A 106 -12.83 1.54 -0.76
N TYR A 107 -12.66 1.45 -2.08
CA TYR A 107 -11.66 0.60 -2.69
C TYR A 107 -10.42 1.40 -3.06
N GLY A 108 -9.30 0.70 -3.27
CA GLY A 108 -8.14 1.22 -3.96
C GLY A 108 -7.82 0.41 -5.21
N VAL A 109 -7.13 1.05 -6.13
CA VAL A 109 -6.64 0.47 -7.38
C VAL A 109 -5.15 0.73 -7.45
N GLU A 110 -4.38 -0.29 -7.82
CA GLU A 110 -2.94 -0.20 -8.06
C GLU A 110 -2.61 -0.70 -9.46
N SER A 111 -1.81 0.11 -10.15
CA SER A 111 -1.32 -0.18 -11.49
C SER A 111 0.11 0.31 -11.64
N GLY A 112 0.93 -0.47 -12.34
CA GLY A 112 2.24 -0.03 -12.80
C GLY A 112 2.12 0.86 -14.04
N VAL A 113 3.06 1.78 -14.25
CA VAL A 113 3.12 2.59 -15.48
C VAL A 113 3.53 1.77 -16.70
N VAL A 114 4.30 0.70 -16.47
CA VAL A 114 4.66 -0.31 -17.47
C VAL A 114 3.78 -1.55 -17.34
N GLY A 115 3.69 -2.11 -16.14
CA GLY A 115 3.02 -3.39 -15.86
C GLY A 115 1.50 -3.35 -15.94
N GLY A 116 0.87 -2.17 -15.82
CA GLY A 116 -0.58 -2.02 -15.86
C GLY A 116 -1.27 -2.48 -14.57
N PHE A 117 -2.59 -2.66 -14.64
CA PHE A 117 -3.43 -3.03 -13.50
C PHE A 117 -2.98 -4.36 -12.90
N LYS A 118 -2.82 -4.41 -11.57
CA LYS A 118 -2.38 -5.64 -10.91
C LYS A 118 -3.06 -5.93 -9.58
N LYS A 119 -3.50 -4.90 -8.86
CA LYS A 119 -3.97 -5.07 -7.49
C LYS A 119 -5.12 -4.12 -7.15
N THR A 120 -5.98 -4.59 -6.26
CA THR A 120 -7.01 -3.79 -5.61
C THR A 120 -6.77 -3.73 -4.11
N TYR A 121 -7.42 -2.77 -3.46
CA TYR A 121 -7.41 -2.62 -2.03
C TYR A 121 -8.84 -2.50 -1.51
N VAL A 122 -9.07 -3.05 -0.33
CA VAL A 122 -10.30 -2.88 0.45
C VAL A 122 -9.94 -2.13 1.72
N PHE A 123 -10.55 -0.97 1.95
CA PHE A 123 -10.30 -0.15 3.13
C PHE A 123 -11.45 -0.26 4.13
N PHE A 124 -11.11 -0.55 5.39
CA PHE A 124 -12.07 -0.59 6.49
C PHE A 124 -12.25 0.79 7.13
N PRO A 125 -13.42 1.08 7.74
CA PRO A 125 -13.62 2.31 8.50
C PRO A 125 -12.61 2.43 9.64
N LEU A 126 -12.03 3.63 9.82
CA LEU A 126 -10.98 3.86 10.82
C LEU A 126 -11.48 3.74 12.26
N ASP A 127 -12.77 3.97 12.48
CA ASP A 127 -13.49 3.80 13.74
C ASP A 127 -14.03 2.38 13.95
N ASN A 128 -13.94 1.51 12.93
CA ASN A 128 -14.38 0.13 12.97
C ASN A 128 -13.51 -0.75 12.06
N LEU A 129 -12.25 -0.93 12.48
CA LEU A 129 -11.26 -1.71 11.75
C LEU A 129 -11.69 -3.16 11.56
N GLY A 130 -11.22 -3.77 10.47
CA GLY A 130 -11.45 -5.17 10.15
C GLY A 130 -10.81 -6.12 11.16
N LYS A 131 -11.38 -7.33 11.22
CA LYS A 131 -10.92 -8.41 12.11
C LYS A 131 -10.24 -9.51 11.32
N LEU A 132 -9.05 -9.92 11.75
CA LEU A 132 -8.31 -11.00 11.12
C LEU A 132 -9.07 -12.32 11.20
N SER A 133 -9.73 -12.59 12.33
CA SER A 133 -10.61 -13.77 12.48
C SER A 133 -11.76 -13.82 11.46
N THR A 134 -12.38 -12.68 11.12
CA THR A 134 -13.40 -12.62 10.06
C THR A 134 -12.78 -12.95 8.70
N LEU A 135 -11.64 -12.34 8.37
CA LEU A 135 -10.94 -12.58 7.11
C LEU A 135 -10.45 -14.02 6.95
N ALA A 136 -9.93 -14.61 8.03
CA ALA A 136 -9.45 -15.98 8.07
C ALA A 136 -10.56 -17.03 7.85
N ALA A 137 -11.82 -16.66 8.08
CA ALA A 137 -12.96 -17.53 7.88
C ALA A 137 -13.54 -17.48 6.46
N LEU A 138 -13.05 -16.56 5.61
CA LEU A 138 -13.58 -16.41 4.25
C LEU A 138 -13.16 -17.61 3.37
N PRO A 139 -14.09 -18.23 2.63
CA PRO A 139 -13.80 -19.42 1.81
C PRO A 139 -12.68 -19.22 0.80
N SER A 140 -12.55 -18.03 0.22
CA SER A 140 -11.56 -17.76 -0.82
C SER A 140 -10.24 -17.18 -0.28
N MET A 141 -10.12 -16.89 1.02
CA MET A 141 -8.89 -16.37 1.61
C MET A 141 -7.77 -17.43 1.58
N PRO A 142 -6.48 -17.07 1.42
CA PRO A 142 -5.39 -18.02 1.56
C PRO A 142 -5.44 -18.74 2.92
N PRO A 143 -5.37 -20.08 2.97
CA PRO A 143 -5.46 -20.86 4.22
C PRO A 143 -4.43 -20.43 5.27
N SER A 144 -3.24 -20.01 4.82
CA SER A 144 -2.16 -19.49 5.66
C SER A 144 -2.59 -18.31 6.54
N VAL A 145 -3.61 -17.52 6.14
CA VAL A 145 -4.13 -16.43 6.98
C VAL A 145 -4.69 -16.98 8.29
N ALA A 146 -5.46 -18.06 8.23
CA ALA A 146 -6.02 -18.71 9.41
C ALA A 146 -4.93 -19.39 10.26
N GLU A 147 -3.96 -20.04 9.61
CA GLU A 147 -2.84 -20.72 10.27
C GLU A 147 -1.99 -19.76 11.10
N HIS A 148 -1.76 -18.54 10.60
CA HIS A 148 -0.95 -17.51 11.27
C HIS A 148 -1.78 -16.53 12.10
N ALA A 149 -3.10 -16.70 12.21
CA ALA A 149 -3.96 -15.75 12.92
C ALA A 149 -3.56 -15.58 14.40
N ARG A 150 -3.14 -16.67 15.05
CA ARG A 150 -2.67 -16.63 16.45
C ARG A 150 -1.41 -15.80 16.62
N THR A 151 -0.49 -15.85 15.66
CA THR A 151 0.76 -15.08 15.68
C THR A 151 0.45 -13.57 15.72
N PHE A 152 -0.42 -13.10 14.82
CA PHE A 152 -0.79 -11.69 14.78
C PHE A 152 -1.69 -11.27 15.94
N ALA A 153 -2.52 -12.17 16.47
CA ALA A 153 -3.29 -11.93 17.69
C ALA A 153 -2.38 -11.74 18.91
N ALA A 154 -1.31 -12.55 19.05
CA ALA A 154 -0.32 -12.41 20.12
C ALA A 154 0.44 -11.07 20.06
N ALA A 155 0.59 -10.50 18.86
CA ALA A 155 1.13 -9.15 18.64
C ALA A 155 0.09 -8.02 18.83
N GLY A 156 -1.16 -8.34 19.20
CA GLY A 156 -2.23 -7.37 19.41
C GLY A 156 -2.83 -6.78 18.12
N LEU A 157 -2.69 -7.47 16.99
CA LEU A 157 -3.09 -6.98 15.67
C LEU A 157 -4.44 -7.52 15.17
N ASP A 158 -5.04 -8.51 15.84
CA ASP A 158 -6.24 -9.24 15.38
C ASP A 158 -7.43 -8.33 15.02
N ASN A 159 -7.65 -7.24 15.76
CA ASN A 159 -8.77 -6.32 15.53
C ASN A 159 -8.32 -4.98 14.93
N ARG A 160 -7.25 -5.01 14.13
CA ARG A 160 -6.59 -3.79 13.63
C ARG A 160 -6.37 -3.80 12.11
N VAL A 161 -7.13 -4.59 11.35
CA VAL A 161 -6.98 -4.63 9.90
C VAL A 161 -7.54 -3.35 9.29
N SER A 162 -6.68 -2.53 8.70
CA SER A 162 -7.07 -1.28 8.04
C SER A 162 -7.27 -1.43 6.54
N ILE A 163 -6.48 -2.29 5.89
CA ILE A 163 -6.51 -2.50 4.44
C ILE A 163 -6.29 -3.98 4.13
N VAL A 164 -6.97 -4.51 3.13
CA VAL A 164 -6.59 -5.76 2.46
C VAL A 164 -6.23 -5.45 1.02
N GLY A 165 -5.00 -5.75 0.61
CA GLY A 165 -4.54 -5.64 -0.78
C GLY A 165 -4.59 -6.99 -1.47
N ILE A 166 -5.15 -7.07 -2.67
CA ILE A 166 -5.35 -8.30 -3.43
C ILE A 166 -4.59 -8.17 -4.76
N ASP A 167 -3.48 -8.89 -4.91
CA ASP A 167 -2.67 -8.92 -6.13
C ASP A 167 -3.11 -10.09 -7.02
N TYR A 168 -3.71 -9.77 -8.16
CA TYR A 168 -4.25 -10.75 -9.11
C TYR A 168 -3.17 -11.39 -9.99
N ILE A 169 -2.06 -10.69 -10.20
CA ILE A 169 -0.95 -11.17 -11.03
C ILE A 169 -0.10 -12.17 -10.24
N SER A 170 0.30 -11.76 -9.02
CA SER A 170 1.11 -12.62 -8.14
C SER A 170 0.26 -13.63 -7.37
N ARG A 171 -1.07 -13.51 -7.42
CA ARG A 171 -2.03 -14.30 -6.61
C ARG A 171 -1.66 -14.26 -5.13
N THR A 172 -1.54 -13.05 -4.59
CA THR A 172 -1.23 -12.84 -3.16
C THR A 172 -2.20 -11.88 -2.49
N VAL A 173 -2.32 -12.01 -1.17
CA VAL A 173 -3.08 -11.08 -0.33
C VAL A 173 -2.14 -10.45 0.69
N ASN A 174 -2.23 -9.12 0.82
CA ASN A 174 -1.57 -8.32 1.84
C ASN A 174 -2.60 -7.92 2.89
N ILE A 175 -2.36 -8.22 4.16
CA ILE A 175 -3.23 -7.79 5.26
C ILE A 175 -2.52 -6.67 6.01
N TYR A 176 -3.01 -5.44 5.87
CA TYR A 176 -2.43 -4.27 6.53
C TYR A 176 -3.04 -4.11 7.90
N PHE A 177 -2.21 -4.28 8.91
CA PHE A 177 -2.55 -3.93 10.27
C PHE A 177 -2.18 -2.47 10.51
N MET A 178 -3.11 -1.71 11.08
CA MET A 178 -2.80 -0.44 11.72
C MET A 178 -2.07 -0.75 13.02
N ALA A 179 -0.78 -0.45 13.06
CA ALA A 179 0.06 -0.68 14.21
C ALA A 179 0.29 0.62 14.98
N GLY A 180 0.54 0.51 16.29
CA GLY A 180 1.30 1.54 17.00
C GLY A 180 2.79 1.26 16.84
N SER A 181 3.65 1.99 17.55
CA SER A 181 5.05 1.60 17.70
C SER A 181 5.15 0.13 18.12
N LEU A 182 5.89 -0.69 17.37
CA LEU A 182 6.13 -2.09 17.72
C LEU A 182 7.29 -2.17 18.70
N GLU A 183 7.09 -2.84 19.83
CA GLU A 183 8.20 -3.23 20.68
C GLU A 183 9.12 -4.21 19.94
N GLU A 184 10.43 -4.06 20.14
CA GLU A 184 11.45 -4.91 19.52
C GLU A 184 11.16 -6.39 19.71
N LYS A 185 10.85 -6.80 20.94
CA LYS A 185 10.53 -8.18 21.29
C LYS A 185 9.34 -8.71 20.49
N THR A 186 8.30 -7.90 20.32
CA THR A 186 7.10 -8.27 19.56
C THR A 186 7.42 -8.43 18.08
N ALA A 187 8.20 -7.51 17.50
CA ALA A 187 8.65 -7.60 16.12
C ALA A 187 9.49 -8.87 15.87
N LEU A 188 10.47 -9.15 16.73
CA LEU A 188 11.32 -10.33 16.63
C LEU A 188 10.53 -11.63 16.82
N SER A 189 9.59 -11.68 17.77
CA SER A 189 8.72 -12.85 17.94
C SER A 189 7.88 -13.10 16.69
N MET A 190 7.27 -12.05 16.14
CA MET A 190 6.45 -12.16 14.93
C MET A 190 7.26 -12.66 13.72
N LEU A 191 8.49 -12.18 13.55
CA LEU A 191 9.38 -12.67 12.49
C LEU A 191 9.78 -14.13 12.72
N ALA A 192 10.12 -14.51 13.95
CA ALA A 192 10.44 -15.90 14.29
C ALA A 192 9.26 -16.85 14.06
N ASP A 193 8.05 -16.46 14.51
CA ASP A 193 6.82 -17.25 14.37
C ASP A 193 6.37 -17.40 12.91
N THR A 194 6.82 -16.50 12.02
CA THR A 194 6.57 -16.55 10.57
C THR A 194 7.74 -17.10 9.76
N ASP A 195 8.79 -17.59 10.44
CA ASP A 195 10.01 -18.12 9.86
C ASP A 195 10.66 -17.14 8.86
N LEU A 196 10.70 -15.86 9.25
CA LEU A 196 11.36 -14.79 8.53
C LEU A 196 12.69 -14.42 9.21
N PRO A 197 13.70 -13.98 8.44
CA PRO A 197 15.01 -13.69 8.99
C PRO A 197 14.99 -12.53 9.99
N VAL A 198 15.92 -12.59 10.95
CA VAL A 198 16.14 -11.50 11.90
C VAL A 198 16.76 -10.30 11.17
N PRO A 199 16.17 -9.10 11.27
CA PRO A 199 16.67 -7.92 10.59
C PRO A 199 17.95 -7.39 11.24
N GLY A 200 18.78 -6.71 10.47
CA GLY A 200 19.92 -5.96 11.01
C GLY A 200 19.47 -4.78 11.88
N ALA A 201 20.38 -4.24 12.70
CA ALA A 201 20.06 -3.17 13.65
C ALA A 201 19.37 -1.92 13.03
N PRO A 202 19.80 -1.39 11.86
CA PRO A 202 19.12 -0.24 11.26
C PRO A 202 17.67 -0.53 10.86
N LEU A 203 17.41 -1.72 10.29
CA LEU A 203 16.06 -2.13 9.93
C LEU A 203 15.21 -2.39 11.19
N LEU A 204 15.79 -2.97 12.24
CA LEU A 204 15.07 -3.19 13.49
C LEU A 204 14.63 -1.86 14.13
N GLU A 205 15.48 -0.83 14.10
CA GLU A 205 15.10 0.52 14.54
C GLU A 205 13.96 1.10 13.71
N PHE A 206 13.99 0.89 12.39
CA PHE A 206 12.91 1.31 11.48
C PHE A 206 11.58 0.58 11.82
N ILE A 207 11.64 -0.73 12.06
CA ILE A 207 10.47 -1.54 12.41
C ILE A 207 9.79 -1.00 13.67
N GLN A 208 10.55 -0.60 14.70
CA GLN A 208 10.00 -0.07 15.95
C GLN A 208 9.19 1.23 15.76
N LYS A 209 9.51 2.02 14.73
CA LYS A 209 8.83 3.28 14.38
C LYS A 209 7.59 3.07 13.49
N SER A 210 7.30 1.84 13.09
CA SER A 210 6.29 1.57 12.08
C SER A 210 4.87 1.80 12.57
N PHE A 211 4.04 2.44 11.74
CA PHE A 211 2.60 2.65 12.00
C PHE A 211 1.73 1.62 11.27
N SER A 212 2.32 0.87 10.35
CA SER A 212 1.62 -0.22 9.66
C SER A 212 2.57 -1.40 9.45
N VAL A 213 2.00 -2.59 9.60
CA VAL A 213 2.67 -3.87 9.36
C VAL A 213 1.78 -4.68 8.45
N TYR A 214 2.34 -5.27 7.40
CA TYR A 214 1.56 -6.07 6.47
C TYR A 214 2.29 -7.34 6.00
N PRO A 215 1.90 -8.54 6.51
CA PRO A 215 2.27 -9.81 5.90
C PRO A 215 1.66 -9.98 4.49
N THR A 216 2.35 -10.76 3.66
CA THR A 216 1.85 -11.22 2.36
C THR A 216 1.65 -12.74 2.40
N PHE A 217 0.48 -13.19 1.94
CA PHE A 217 0.07 -14.59 1.88
C PHE A 217 -0.26 -15.00 0.44
N GLY A 218 -0.15 -16.28 0.14
CA GLY A 218 -0.53 -16.87 -1.15
C GLY A 218 -1.23 -18.20 -0.93
N TRP A 219 -1.90 -18.72 -1.96
CA TRP A 219 -2.66 -19.97 -1.86
C TRP A 219 -1.79 -21.22 -1.95
N ASP A 220 -0.61 -21.09 -2.56
CA ASP A 220 0.28 -22.22 -2.84
C ASP A 220 1.27 -22.53 -1.71
N SER A 221 1.19 -21.81 -0.58
CA SER A 221 2.08 -22.00 0.57
C SER A 221 1.39 -21.71 1.90
N ALA A 222 1.70 -22.53 2.91
CA ALA A 222 1.35 -22.28 4.30
C ALA A 222 2.19 -21.14 4.94
N GLN A 223 3.27 -20.71 4.28
CA GLN A 223 4.20 -19.73 4.83
C GLN A 223 3.76 -18.30 4.50
N VAL A 224 4.02 -17.38 5.44
CA VAL A 224 4.06 -15.94 5.13
C VAL A 224 5.21 -15.70 4.16
N HIS A 225 4.95 -15.10 3.00
CA HIS A 225 5.98 -14.86 1.99
C HIS A 225 6.98 -13.79 2.43
N ARG A 226 6.47 -12.74 3.07
CA ARG A 226 7.21 -11.55 3.52
C ARG A 226 6.36 -10.72 4.47
N ILE A 227 7.00 -9.94 5.32
CA ILE A 227 6.35 -8.89 6.11
C ILE A 227 6.97 -7.55 5.75
N CYS A 228 6.14 -6.57 5.42
CA CYS A 228 6.59 -5.20 5.26
C CYS A 228 6.13 -4.35 6.44
N PHE A 229 7.01 -3.46 6.85
CA PHE A 229 6.83 -2.49 7.90
C PHE A 229 6.86 -1.10 7.26
N SER A 230 5.97 -0.20 7.69
CA SER A 230 5.84 1.14 7.10
C SER A 230 5.97 2.23 8.13
N VAL A 231 6.78 3.24 7.80
CA VAL A 231 6.99 4.46 8.58
C VAL A 231 6.55 5.66 7.75
N VAL A 232 5.74 6.54 8.34
CA VAL A 232 5.45 7.85 7.73
C VAL A 232 6.50 8.84 8.19
N SER A 233 6.97 9.70 7.28
CA SER A 233 7.94 10.73 7.62
C SER A 233 7.85 11.93 6.65
N PRO A 234 8.10 13.17 7.13
CA PRO A 234 8.39 14.30 6.26
C PRO A 234 9.86 14.37 5.81
N ASP A 235 10.74 13.60 6.47
CA ASP A 235 12.17 13.62 6.23
C ASP A 235 12.54 12.86 4.94
N GLN A 236 13.07 13.61 3.97
CA GLN A 236 13.51 13.14 2.65
C GLN A 236 14.88 12.44 2.69
N ALA A 237 15.57 12.48 3.84
CA ALA A 237 16.84 11.79 4.11
C ALA A 237 16.67 10.65 5.13
N ALA A 238 15.44 10.32 5.52
CA ALA A 238 15.18 9.21 6.44
C ALA A 238 15.61 7.87 5.83
N TYR A 239 15.94 6.90 6.68
CA TYR A 239 16.10 5.51 6.24
C TYR A 239 14.84 5.07 5.47
N PRO A 240 14.98 4.44 4.27
CA PRO A 240 16.18 3.81 3.71
C PRO A 240 16.86 4.61 2.58
N THR A 241 16.68 5.93 2.50
CA THR A 241 17.25 6.78 1.41
C THR A 241 18.77 6.71 1.32
N THR A 242 19.46 6.41 2.42
CA THR A 242 20.92 6.20 2.45
C THR A 242 21.38 4.89 1.82
N LEU A 243 20.47 3.93 1.63
CA LEU A 243 20.74 2.63 0.99
C LEU A 243 20.47 2.66 -0.51
N HIS A 244 19.49 3.45 -0.95
CA HIS A 244 18.97 3.46 -2.32
C HIS A 244 18.92 4.89 -2.85
N PRO A 245 19.90 5.33 -3.66
CA PRO A 245 19.95 6.68 -4.22
C PRO A 245 18.69 7.06 -5.01
N GLU A 246 18.05 6.11 -5.66
CA GLU A 246 16.79 6.29 -6.38
C GLU A 246 15.62 6.59 -5.44
N ILE A 247 15.57 5.96 -4.25
CA ILE A 247 14.58 6.31 -3.21
C ILE A 247 14.82 7.73 -2.72
N ALA A 248 16.09 8.10 -2.49
CA ALA A 248 16.43 9.47 -2.10
C ALA A 248 16.01 10.47 -3.18
N HIS A 249 16.31 10.18 -4.45
CA HIS A 249 15.95 11.04 -5.57
C HIS A 249 14.43 11.20 -5.68
N PHE A 250 13.67 10.11 -5.56
CA PHE A 250 12.21 10.14 -5.61
C PHE A 250 11.60 10.89 -4.42
N ALA A 251 12.11 10.71 -3.20
CA ALA A 251 11.64 11.41 -2.00
C ALA A 251 11.75 12.95 -2.12
N HIS A 252 12.82 13.43 -2.76
CA HIS A 252 13.05 14.86 -2.93
C HIS A 252 12.23 15.48 -4.06
N ASN A 253 12.00 14.73 -5.14
CA ASN A 253 11.54 15.30 -6.41
C ASN A 253 10.13 14.90 -6.80
N ALA A 254 9.53 13.88 -6.18
CA ALA A 254 8.19 13.43 -6.54
C ALA A 254 7.14 14.55 -6.38
N PRO A 255 6.19 14.65 -7.34
CA PRO A 255 5.18 15.70 -7.36
C PRO A 255 4.12 15.48 -6.26
N HIS A 256 3.52 16.59 -5.82
CA HIS A 256 2.37 16.61 -4.91
C HIS A 256 1.53 17.87 -5.16
N GLU A 257 0.23 17.83 -4.87
CA GLU A 257 -0.72 18.91 -5.17
C GLU A 257 -1.21 19.69 -3.93
N TYR A 258 -0.56 19.48 -2.78
CA TYR A 258 -0.90 20.15 -1.52
C TYR A 258 0.27 20.98 -1.01
N GLU A 259 -0.03 21.98 -0.19
CA GLU A 259 0.97 22.78 0.50
C GLU A 259 1.61 22.03 1.68
N GLY A 260 2.81 22.47 2.07
CA GLY A 260 3.53 21.97 3.24
C GLY A 260 4.47 20.79 2.95
N ALA A 261 4.82 20.04 4.00
CA ALA A 261 5.76 18.93 3.88
C ALA A 261 5.16 17.76 3.10
N ARG A 262 5.96 17.13 2.25
CA ARG A 262 5.58 15.89 1.53
C ARG A 262 5.30 14.78 2.54
N VAL A 263 4.19 14.08 2.34
CA VAL A 263 3.89 12.87 3.11
C VAL A 263 4.56 11.68 2.42
N LEU A 264 5.62 11.17 3.06
CA LEU A 264 6.39 10.03 2.61
C LEU A 264 6.04 8.82 3.47
N VAL A 265 5.76 7.68 2.85
CA VAL A 265 5.61 6.39 3.51
C VAL A 265 6.73 5.48 3.03
N TYR A 266 7.75 5.37 3.86
CA TYR A 266 8.84 4.43 3.65
C TYR A 266 8.36 3.04 4.06
N GLY A 267 8.74 2.03 3.27
CA GLY A 267 8.48 0.63 3.54
C GLY A 267 9.78 -0.15 3.60
N ALA A 268 9.90 -1.06 4.55
CA ALA A 268 10.99 -2.03 4.61
C ALA A 268 10.42 -3.43 4.70
N THR A 269 10.83 -4.30 3.78
CA THR A 269 10.26 -5.63 3.59
C THR A 269 11.28 -6.69 3.96
N VAL A 270 10.88 -7.58 4.87
CA VAL A 270 11.64 -8.77 5.26
C VAL A 270 11.05 -9.98 4.52
N ALA A 271 11.86 -10.63 3.69
CA ALA A 271 11.50 -11.86 2.99
C ALA A 271 12.60 -12.92 3.15
N ARG A 272 12.30 -14.18 2.83
CA ARG A 272 13.32 -15.23 2.81
C ARG A 272 14.32 -14.94 1.69
N GLY A 273 15.58 -14.67 2.06
CA GLY A 273 16.68 -14.43 1.14
C GLY A 273 16.76 -13.01 0.56
N GLU A 274 15.88 -12.09 0.97
CA GLU A 274 15.90 -10.70 0.49
C GLU A 274 15.36 -9.74 1.57
N GLU A 275 16.01 -8.60 1.69
CA GLU A 275 15.46 -7.38 2.30
C GLU A 275 15.36 -6.34 1.19
N TYR A 276 14.22 -5.65 1.09
CA TYR A 276 14.07 -4.58 0.11
C TYR A 276 13.17 -3.46 0.61
N HIS A 277 13.34 -2.29 0.01
CA HIS A 277 12.78 -1.04 0.50
C HIS A 277 11.86 -0.39 -0.52
N LYS A 278 10.90 0.36 -0.02
CA LYS A 278 9.88 1.04 -0.82
C LYS A 278 9.70 2.46 -0.34
N LEU A 279 9.15 3.27 -1.22
CA LEU A 279 8.66 4.60 -0.91
C LEU A 279 7.33 4.83 -1.61
N GLY A 280 6.31 5.20 -0.84
CA GLY A 280 5.08 5.81 -1.34
C GLY A 280 5.08 7.30 -1.05
N VAL A 281 4.84 8.12 -2.06
CA VAL A 281 4.68 9.58 -1.94
C VAL A 281 3.23 9.91 -2.21
N TYR A 282 2.57 10.57 -1.26
CA TYR A 282 1.22 11.07 -1.49
C TYR A 282 1.29 12.22 -2.49
N PHE A 283 0.71 12.03 -3.67
CA PHE A 283 0.48 13.12 -4.62
C PHE A 283 -0.73 13.94 -4.17
N ARG A 284 -1.87 13.25 -3.91
CA ARG A 284 -3.15 13.84 -3.48
C ARG A 284 -3.59 13.25 -2.15
N ARG A 285 -3.92 14.12 -1.19
CA ARG A 285 -4.50 13.79 0.12
C ARG A 285 -5.72 14.68 0.41
N PRO A 286 -6.93 14.27 0.01
CA PRO A 286 -8.12 15.09 0.21
C PRO A 286 -8.34 15.40 1.69
N PRO A 287 -8.67 16.63 2.11
CA PRO A 287 -8.84 16.97 3.52
C PRO A 287 -9.86 16.09 4.25
N ALA A 288 -10.94 15.70 3.57
CA ALA A 288 -11.97 14.81 4.11
C ALA A 288 -11.41 13.42 4.48
N PHE A 289 -10.37 12.96 3.81
CA PHE A 289 -9.67 11.73 4.14
C PHE A 289 -8.54 11.99 5.13
N TRP A 290 -7.63 12.91 4.79
CA TRP A 290 -6.41 13.16 5.55
C TRP A 290 -6.69 13.54 7.00
N ASN A 291 -7.60 14.47 7.25
CA ASN A 291 -7.85 14.99 8.59
C ASN A 291 -8.46 13.94 9.54
N ASN A 292 -9.01 12.86 8.99
CA ASN A 292 -9.60 11.77 9.75
C ASN A 292 -8.64 10.60 9.94
N LEU A 293 -7.45 10.63 9.31
CA LEU A 293 -6.43 9.61 9.54
C LEU A 293 -5.74 9.86 10.89
N PRO A 294 -5.65 8.86 11.78
CA PRO A 294 -4.75 8.92 12.92
C PRO A 294 -3.31 9.26 12.51
N LEU A 295 -2.92 8.83 11.30
CA LEU A 295 -1.63 9.14 10.69
C LEU A 295 -1.36 10.63 10.52
N ALA A 296 -2.39 11.44 10.27
CA ALA A 296 -2.22 12.88 10.04
C ALA A 296 -1.68 13.58 11.28
N ALA A 297 -2.24 13.29 12.46
CA ALA A 297 -1.76 13.87 13.71
C ALA A 297 -0.30 13.47 14.01
N THR A 298 0.06 12.21 13.74
CA THR A 298 1.45 11.75 13.84
C THR A 298 2.37 12.50 12.88
N PHE A 299 1.95 12.67 11.63
CA PHE A 299 2.73 13.36 10.62
C PHE A 299 2.96 14.84 10.96
N GLU A 300 1.91 15.57 11.36
CA GLU A 300 2.04 17.00 11.72
C GLU A 300 2.97 17.20 12.93
N LYS A 301 2.97 16.26 13.88
CA LYS A 301 3.94 16.26 14.99
C LYS A 301 5.38 16.09 14.47
N LEU A 302 5.62 15.14 13.56
CA LEU A 302 6.95 14.91 12.99
C LEU A 302 7.46 16.12 12.21
N VAL A 303 6.57 16.83 11.49
CA VAL A 303 6.91 18.07 10.80
C VAL A 303 7.37 19.14 11.79
N ALA A 304 6.63 19.32 12.88
CA ALA A 304 6.99 20.29 13.92
C ALA A 304 8.33 19.95 14.61
N ASP A 305 8.55 18.66 14.91
CA ASP A 305 9.80 18.19 15.53
C ASP A 305 11.01 18.41 14.60
N GLN A 306 10.85 18.22 13.28
CA GLN A 306 11.89 18.47 12.28
C GLN A 306 12.22 19.97 12.17
N GLN A 307 11.22 20.85 12.19
CA GLN A 307 11.44 22.31 12.15
C GLN A 307 12.17 22.85 13.39
N ASN A 308 12.01 22.19 14.55
CA ASN A 308 12.68 22.59 15.78
C ASN A 308 14.14 22.10 15.87
N THR A 309 14.56 21.20 14.98
CA THR A 309 15.90 20.58 14.96
C THR A 309 16.78 21.02 13.79
N ALA A 310 16.22 21.77 12.84
CA ALA A 310 16.91 22.39 11.70
C ALA A 310 17.38 23.82 12.03
#